data_AF-A0AAE3KV76-F1
#
_entry.id   AF-A0AAE3KV76-F1
#
_cell.length_a   1.000
_cell.length_b   1.000
_cell.length_c   1.000
_cell.angle_alpha   90.00
_cell.angle_beta   90.00
_cell.angle_gamma   90.00
#
_symmetry.space_group_name_H-M   'P 1'
#
loop_
_entity.id
_entity.type
_entity.pdbx_description
1 polymer ?
#
loop_
_entity_poly.entity_id
_entity_poly.type
_entity_poly.pdbx_seq_one_letter_code
_entity_poly.pdbx_strand_id
1 'polypeptide(L)'
;MPGGINTEWIAYYEENRKHALDLIENMPLSARYRRELDLWINNYLDPFALNRTVAARKKDSADPFALIRTEAEKDLEFTVLNATGKDRTGEDIFLLESNLLLQFNLLLSHIKAS
;
A
#
# COMPACT_ATOMS: atom_id res chain seq x y z
N MET A 1 21.24 27.50 -2.64
CA MET A 1 21.56 26.09 -2.29
C MET A 1 21.46 25.94 -0.77
N PRO A 2 21.09 24.78 -0.19
CA PRO A 2 20.56 23.55 -0.80
C PRO A 2 19.22 23.08 -0.16
N GLY A 3 18.23 22.70 -0.97
CA GLY A 3 16.90 22.24 -0.52
C GLY A 3 16.61 20.77 -0.86
N GLY A 4 17.63 19.90 -0.79
CA GLY A 4 17.60 18.52 -1.31
C GLY A 4 16.94 17.47 -0.41
N ILE A 5 15.99 17.82 0.47
CA ILE A 5 15.51 16.89 1.53
C ILE A 5 14.23 16.11 1.14
N ASN A 6 13.55 16.39 0.02
CA ASN A 6 12.22 15.82 -0.23
C ASN A 6 12.10 14.76 -1.34
N THR A 7 13.20 14.34 -1.96
CA THR A 7 13.16 13.39 -3.09
C THR A 7 13.59 11.97 -2.75
N GLU A 8 14.45 11.79 -1.74
CA GLU A 8 15.05 10.48 -1.45
C GLU A 8 14.04 9.50 -0.83
N TRP A 9 13.25 9.94 0.15
CA TRP A 9 12.23 9.08 0.76
C TRP A 9 11.10 8.77 -0.24
N ILE A 10 10.69 9.75 -1.07
CA ILE A 10 9.70 9.53 -2.12
C ILE A 10 10.20 8.49 -3.12
N ALA A 11 11.45 8.62 -3.58
CA ALA A 11 12.05 7.65 -4.50
C ALA A 11 12.10 6.24 -3.89
N TYR A 12 12.44 6.14 -2.60
CA TYR A 12 12.44 4.87 -1.87
C TYR A 12 11.05 4.20 -1.84
N TYR A 13 9.99 4.94 -1.52
CA TYR A 13 8.64 4.35 -1.49
C TYR A 13 8.08 4.07 -2.89
N GLU A 14 8.42 4.88 -3.90
CA GLU A 14 8.09 4.57 -5.29
C GLU A 14 8.81 3.31 -5.78
N GLU A 15 10.05 3.09 -5.37
CA GLU A 15 10.79 1.86 -5.67
C GLU A 15 10.13 0.64 -5.00
N ASN A 16 9.74 0.76 -3.73
CA ASN A 16 8.99 -0.31 -3.03
C ASN A 16 7.66 -0.63 -3.71
N ARG A 17 6.92 0.41 -4.14
CA ARG A 17 5.66 0.25 -4.90
C ARG A 17 5.91 -0.51 -6.21
N LYS A 18 6.92 -0.10 -6.99
CA LYS A 18 7.27 -0.79 -8.24
C LYS A 18 7.67 -2.24 -7.99
N HIS A 19 8.46 -2.49 -6.96
CA HIS A 19 8.85 -3.84 -6.58
C HIS A 19 7.63 -4.71 -6.22
N ALA A 20 6.65 -4.15 -5.50
CA ALA A 20 5.41 -4.85 -5.18
C ALA A 20 4.58 -5.18 -6.44
N LEU A 21 4.51 -4.26 -7.40
CA LEU A 21 3.84 -4.48 -8.70
C LEU A 21 4.53 -5.59 -9.51
N ASP A 22 5.86 -5.52 -9.64
CA ASP A 22 6.65 -6.54 -10.34
C ASP A 22 6.46 -7.93 -9.69
N LEU A 23 6.40 -7.99 -8.35
CA LEU A 23 6.20 -9.23 -7.62
C LEU A 23 4.84 -9.88 -7.97
N ILE A 24 3.74 -9.12 -7.90
CA ILE A 24 2.40 -9.68 -8.19
C ILE A 24 2.20 -10.06 -9.66
N GLU A 25 2.94 -9.43 -10.58
CA GLU A 25 2.94 -9.78 -11.99
C GLU A 25 3.55 -11.17 -12.22
N ASN A 26 4.62 -11.49 -11.49
CA ASN A 26 5.35 -12.75 -11.60
C ASN A 26 4.74 -13.90 -10.77
N MET A 27 3.78 -13.63 -9.89
CA MET A 27 3.09 -14.66 -9.10
C MET A 27 1.96 -15.33 -9.91
N PRO A 28 1.69 -16.64 -9.66
CA PRO A 28 0.67 -17.42 -10.37
C PRO A 28 -0.77 -17.14 -9.90
N LEU A 29 -1.12 -15.85 -9.75
CA LEU A 29 -2.40 -15.36 -9.27
C LEU A 29 -3.48 -15.41 -10.35
N SER A 30 -4.73 -15.53 -9.93
CA SER A 30 -5.88 -15.29 -10.80
C SER A 30 -5.90 -13.82 -11.27
N ALA A 31 -6.38 -13.60 -12.51
CA ALA A 31 -6.40 -12.26 -13.10
C ALA A 31 -7.22 -11.26 -12.27
N ARG A 32 -8.31 -11.72 -11.65
CA ARG A 32 -9.12 -10.89 -10.74
C ARG A 32 -8.33 -10.50 -9.49
N TYR A 33 -7.71 -11.47 -8.82
CA TYR A 33 -6.99 -11.18 -7.58
C TYR A 33 -5.78 -10.28 -7.82
N ARG A 34 -5.01 -10.53 -8.88
CA ARG A 34 -3.91 -9.65 -9.29
C ARG A 34 -4.36 -8.21 -9.51
N ARG A 35 -5.50 -8.01 -10.17
CA ARG A 35 -6.06 -6.67 -10.41
C ARG A 35 -6.42 -5.95 -9.11
N GLU A 36 -7.04 -6.65 -8.16
CA GLU A 36 -7.38 -6.04 -6.87
C GLU A 36 -6.12 -5.68 -6.06
N LEU A 37 -5.08 -6.52 -6.08
CA LEU A 37 -3.78 -6.21 -5.47
C LEU A 37 -3.10 -5.02 -6.13
N ASP A 38 -3.10 -4.94 -7.46
CA ASP A 38 -2.58 -3.79 -8.20
C ASP A 38 -3.27 -2.49 -7.79
N LEU A 39 -4.61 -2.50 -7.69
CA LEU A 39 -5.39 -1.37 -7.23
C LEU A 39 -5.03 -0.98 -5.80
N TRP A 40 -4.92 -1.96 -4.90
CA TRP A 40 -4.53 -1.71 -3.51
C TRP A 40 -3.14 -1.08 -3.43
N ILE A 41 -2.14 -1.63 -4.13
CA ILE A 41 -0.77 -1.12 -4.18
C ILE A 41 -0.76 0.33 -4.67
N ASN A 42 -1.48 0.61 -5.76
CA ASN A 42 -1.52 1.95 -6.33
C ASN A 42 -2.28 2.97 -5.46
N ASN A 43 -3.26 2.53 -4.68
CA ASN A 43 -4.02 3.41 -3.78
C ASN A 43 -3.28 3.73 -2.48
N TYR A 44 -2.51 2.76 -1.93
CA TYR A 44 -1.97 2.85 -0.59
C TYR A 44 -0.44 2.93 -0.51
N LEU A 45 0.30 2.53 -1.55
CA LEU A 45 1.76 2.62 -1.60
C LEU A 45 2.28 3.77 -2.49
N ASP A 46 1.39 4.58 -3.06
CA ASP A 46 1.78 5.82 -3.74
C ASP A 46 1.97 6.96 -2.69
N PRO A 47 3.21 7.43 -2.46
CA PRO A 47 3.51 8.43 -1.43
C PRO A 47 2.81 9.77 -1.70
N PHE A 48 2.62 10.16 -2.96
CA PHE A 48 1.96 11.42 -3.31
C PHE A 48 0.45 11.34 -3.10
N ALA A 49 -0.16 10.24 -3.54
CA ALA A 49 -1.59 9.99 -3.35
C ALA A 49 -1.91 9.93 -1.85
N LEU A 50 -1.15 9.14 -1.09
CA LEU A 50 -1.38 8.96 0.34
C LEU A 50 -1.21 10.27 1.12
N ASN A 51 -0.18 11.06 0.83
CA ASN A 51 0.02 12.35 1.49
C ASN A 51 -1.14 13.32 1.21
N ARG A 52 -1.65 13.36 -0.03
CA ARG A 52 -2.85 14.15 -0.38
C ARG A 52 -4.09 13.65 0.37
N THR A 53 -4.29 12.35 0.47
CA THR A 53 -5.40 11.75 1.22
C THR A 53 -5.34 12.13 2.70
N VAL A 54 -4.17 12.02 3.34
CA VAL A 54 -3.97 12.46 4.73
C VAL A 54 -4.31 13.95 4.89
N ALA A 55 -3.81 14.81 4.00
CA ALA A 55 -4.07 16.24 4.04
C ALA A 55 -5.55 16.59 3.88
N ALA A 56 -6.28 15.85 3.05
CA ALA A 56 -7.73 16.01 2.89
C ALA A 56 -8.47 15.60 4.17
N ARG A 57 -8.15 14.42 4.73
CA ARG A 57 -8.83 13.85 5.91
C ARG A 57 -8.56 14.61 7.21
N LYS A 58 -7.44 15.36 7.30
CA LYS A 58 -7.15 16.27 8.43
C LYS A 58 -8.25 17.31 8.68
N LYS A 59 -9.07 17.62 7.67
CA LYS A 59 -10.19 18.56 7.80
C LYS A 59 -11.41 17.94 8.48
N ASP A 60 -11.56 16.62 8.39
CA ASP A 60 -12.78 15.90 8.73
C ASP A 60 -12.63 14.92 9.90
N SER A 61 -11.39 14.66 10.37
CA SER A 61 -11.10 13.70 11.43
C SER A 61 -10.01 14.19 12.38
N ALA A 62 -10.19 13.92 13.68
CA ALA A 62 -9.20 14.18 14.72
C ALA A 62 -7.97 13.26 14.63
N ASP A 63 -8.13 12.05 14.10
CA ASP A 63 -7.02 11.13 13.79
C ASP A 63 -7.17 10.57 12.36
N PRO A 64 -6.71 11.30 11.34
CA PRO A 64 -6.77 10.84 9.96
C PRO A 64 -5.87 9.63 9.70
N PHE A 65 -4.81 9.44 10.48
CA PHE A 65 -3.87 8.33 10.28
C PHE A 65 -4.48 7.00 10.71
N ALA A 66 -5.15 6.96 11.87
CA ALA A 66 -5.86 5.76 12.30
C ALA A 66 -6.98 5.38 11.32
N LEU A 67 -7.73 6.37 10.83
CA LEU A 67 -8.80 6.15 9.86
C LEU A 67 -8.27 5.56 8.55
N ILE A 68 -7.23 6.18 7.96
CA ILE A 68 -6.63 5.71 6.70
C ILE A 68 -6.02 4.31 6.87
N ARG A 69 -5.42 4.03 8.04
CA ARG A 69 -4.92 2.69 8.35
C ARG A 69 -6.02 1.65 8.34
N THR A 70 -7.12 1.91 9.04
CA THR A 70 -8.26 0.99 9.08
C THR A 70 -8.91 0.82 7.71
N GLU A 71 -8.96 1.86 6.88
CA GLU A 71 -9.43 1.76 5.49
C GLU A 71 -8.53 0.83 4.67
N ALA A 72 -7.21 1.02 4.72
CA ALA A 72 -6.26 0.18 3.99
C ALA A 72 -6.30 -1.29 4.42
N GLU A 73 -6.41 -1.56 5.72
CA GLU A 73 -6.54 -2.92 6.28
C GLU A 73 -7.82 -3.61 5.78
N LYS A 74 -8.96 -2.91 5.83
CA LYS A 74 -10.24 -3.44 5.31
C LYS A 74 -10.21 -3.68 3.81
N ASP A 75 -9.66 -2.74 3.05
CA ASP A 75 -9.56 -2.89 1.60
C ASP A 75 -8.66 -4.06 1.21
N LEU A 76 -7.59 -4.32 1.97
CA LEU A 76 -6.77 -5.50 1.75
C LEU A 76 -7.55 -6.77 2.11
N GLU A 77 -8.27 -6.80 3.23
CA GLU A 77 -9.14 -7.94 3.58
C GLU A 77 -10.15 -8.25 2.47
N PHE A 78 -10.83 -7.24 1.91
CA PHE A 78 -11.74 -7.42 0.78
C PHE A 78 -11.03 -7.90 -0.48
N THR A 79 -9.82 -7.39 -0.74
CA THR A 79 -8.96 -7.87 -1.83
C THR A 79 -8.68 -9.37 -1.69
N VAL A 80 -8.31 -9.81 -0.49
CA VAL A 80 -8.05 -11.23 -0.17
C VAL A 80 -9.31 -12.08 -0.31
N LEU A 81 -10.51 -11.56 -0.03
CA LEU A 81 -11.76 -12.28 -0.25
C LEU A 81 -12.00 -12.63 -1.73
N ASN A 82 -11.43 -11.86 -2.67
CA ASN A 82 -11.49 -12.16 -4.11
C ASN A 82 -10.51 -13.27 -4.55
N ALA A 83 -9.59 -13.71 -3.68
CA ALA A 83 -8.66 -14.79 -3.97
C ALA A 83 -9.39 -16.14 -4.12
N THR A 84 -9.02 -16.88 -5.16
CA THR A 84 -9.52 -18.25 -5.42
C THR A 84 -8.78 -19.28 -4.56
N GLY A 85 -9.28 -20.51 -4.53
CA GLY A 85 -8.59 -21.61 -3.83
C GLY A 85 -7.16 -21.86 -4.36
N LYS A 86 -6.91 -21.63 -5.65
CA LYS A 86 -5.58 -21.71 -6.26
C LYS A 86 -4.65 -20.58 -5.80
N ASP A 87 -5.21 -19.41 -5.52
CA ASP A 87 -4.45 -18.28 -4.98
C ASP A 87 -4.04 -18.64 -3.54
N ARG A 88 -4.96 -19.11 -2.70
CA ARG A 88 -4.70 -19.32 -1.25
C ARG A 88 -3.80 -20.51 -0.88
N THR A 89 -3.31 -21.30 -1.83
CA THR A 89 -2.47 -22.48 -1.53
C THR A 89 -0.99 -22.17 -1.34
N GLY A 90 -0.52 -20.95 -1.60
CA GLY A 90 0.87 -20.55 -1.43
C GLY A 90 1.09 -19.76 -0.14
N GLU A 91 2.03 -20.20 0.70
CA GLU A 91 2.51 -19.42 1.87
C GLU A 91 3.02 -18.02 1.46
N ASP A 92 3.49 -17.89 0.22
CA ASP A 92 3.96 -16.65 -0.40
C ASP A 92 2.90 -15.53 -0.42
N ILE A 93 1.60 -15.87 -0.45
CA ILE A 93 0.52 -14.87 -0.52
C ILE A 93 0.25 -14.24 0.84
N PHE A 94 0.28 -15.03 1.92
CA PHE A 94 0.19 -14.47 3.27
C PHE A 94 1.38 -13.56 3.58
N LEU A 95 2.58 -13.95 3.11
CA LEU A 95 3.79 -13.13 3.25
C LEU A 95 3.69 -11.85 2.42
N LEU A 96 3.20 -11.92 1.18
CA LEU A 96 2.92 -10.76 0.34
C LEU A 96 1.97 -9.78 1.03
N GLU A 97 0.80 -10.23 1.46
CA GLU A 97 -0.22 -9.40 2.10
C GLU A 97 0.32 -8.71 3.36
N SER A 98 1.07 -9.47 4.18
CA SER A 98 1.73 -8.93 5.37
C SER A 98 2.79 -7.87 5.02
N ASN A 99 3.57 -8.10 3.97
CA ASN A 99 4.58 -7.14 3.50
C ASN A 99 3.94 -5.87 2.93
N LEU A 100 2.82 -5.98 2.22
CA LEU A 100 2.06 -4.84 1.72
C LEU A 100 1.59 -3.93 2.87
N LEU A 101 0.99 -4.51 3.92
CA LEU A 101 0.59 -3.75 5.11
C LEU A 101 1.78 -3.15 5.86
N LEU A 102 2.90 -3.86 5.95
CA LEU A 102 4.11 -3.34 6.58
C LEU A 102 4.62 -2.11 5.82
N GLN A 103 4.78 -2.20 4.49
CA GLN A 103 5.24 -1.09 3.66
C GLN A 103 4.32 0.13 3.77
N PHE A 104 3.01 -0.10 3.71
CA PHE A 104 2.02 0.95 3.91
C PHE A 104 2.15 1.62 5.28
N ASN A 105 2.25 0.83 6.35
CA ASN A 105 2.37 1.38 7.71
C ASN A 105 3.67 2.17 7.91
N LEU A 106 4.77 1.74 7.29
CA LEU A 106 6.02 2.49 7.28
C LEU A 106 5.86 3.82 6.56
N LEU A 107 5.26 3.82 5.37
CA LEU A 107 4.99 5.04 4.59
C LEU A 107 4.08 6.00 5.37
N LEU A 108 2.96 5.50 5.90
CA LEU A 108 2.02 6.31 6.66
C LEU A 108 2.65 6.89 7.93
N SER A 109 3.54 6.14 8.60
CA SER A 109 4.29 6.62 9.76
C SER A 109 5.32 7.68 9.37
N HIS A 110 5.97 7.55 8.21
CA HIS A 110 6.88 8.56 7.68
C HIS A 110 6.14 9.87 7.40
N ILE A 111 4.99 9.80 6.73
CA ILE A 111 4.12 10.96 6.46
C ILE A 111 3.65 11.61 7.77
N LYS A 112 3.39 10.81 8.82
CA LYS A 112 3.01 11.34 10.13
C LYS A 112 4.13 12.11 10.83
N ALA A 113 5.38 11.69 10.62
CA ALA A 113 6.56 12.29 11.23
C ALA A 113 7.12 13.50 10.44
N SER A 114 6.66 13.70 9.20
CA SER A 114 7.03 14.80 8.30
C SER A 114 6.17 16.04 8.53
#